data_AF-A0A528FAI4-F1
#
_entry.id   AF-A0A528FAI4-F1
#
_cell.length_a   1.000
_cell.length_b   1.000
_cell.length_c   1.000
_cell.angle_alpha   90.00
_cell.angle_beta   90.00
_cell.angle_gamma   90.00
#
_symmetry.space_group_name_H-M   'P 1'
#
loop_
_entity.id
_entity.type
_entity.pdbx_description
1 polymer ?
#
loop_
_entity_poly.entity_id
_entity_poly.type
_entity_poly.pdbx_seq_one_letter_code
_entity_poly.pdbx_strand_id
1 'polypeptide(L)' 'AQEGMTMPGEEHVRSLLDFARRWDRARPLVVHCYAGISRSTASAYIIAAALAPQRCEVELAETLRALSPTA' A
#
# COMPACT_ATOMS: atom_id res chain seq x y z
N ALA A 1 15.57 -11.32 -8.80
CA ALA A 1 14.18 -11.38 -9.29
C ALA A 1 13.89 -12.82 -9.71
N GLN A 2 12.68 -13.32 -9.49
CA GLN A 2 12.27 -14.64 -9.96
C GLN A 2 11.90 -14.56 -11.44
N GLU A 3 12.21 -15.60 -12.22
CA GLU A 3 11.90 -15.64 -13.64
C GLU A 3 10.39 -15.45 -13.90
N GLY A 4 10.04 -14.60 -14.87
CA GLY A 4 8.66 -14.21 -15.18
C GLY A 4 8.03 -13.19 -14.22
N MET A 5 8.73 -12.74 -13.17
CA MET A 5 8.23 -11.72 -12.24
C MET A 5 8.80 -10.34 -12.56
N THR A 6 7.94 -9.32 -12.51
CA THR A 6 8.35 -7.92 -12.62
C THR A 6 8.57 -7.33 -11.23
N MET A 7 9.71 -6.68 -11.03
CA MET A 7 9.99 -5.98 -9.78
C MET A 7 9.17 -4.69 -9.68
N PRO A 8 8.65 -4.34 -8.49
CA PRO A 8 8.05 -3.03 -8.27
C PRO A 8 9.06 -1.92 -8.59
N GLY A 9 8.56 -0.83 -9.16
CA GLY A 9 9.37 0.30 -9.62
C GLY A 9 8.53 1.56 -9.68
N GLU A 10 9.14 2.68 -10.09
CA GLU A 10 8.52 4.00 -10.02
C GLU A 10 7.16 4.07 -10.74
N GLU A 11 7.05 3.50 -11.94
CA GLU A 11 5.80 3.47 -12.71
C GLU A 11 4.66 2.76 -11.97
N HIS A 12 4.97 1.66 -11.28
CA HIS A 12 4.01 0.94 -10.45
C HIS A 12 3.53 1.81 -9.28
N VAL A 13 4.43 2.55 -8.64
CA VAL A 13 4.10 3.44 -7.52
C VAL A 13 3.27 4.63 -8.00
N ARG A 14 3.60 5.25 -9.13
CA ARG A 14 2.79 6.33 -9.73
C ARG A 14 1.38 5.85 -10.04
N SER A 15 1.25 4.69 -10.68
CA SER A 15 -0.06 4.09 -10.99
C SER A 15 -0.89 3.79 -9.74
N LEU A 16 -0.25 3.29 -8.67
CA LEU A 16 -0.89 3.05 -7.37
C LEU A 16 -1.42 4.35 -6.75
N LEU A 17 -0.61 5.42 -6.75
CA LEU A 17 -0.99 6.72 -6.22
C LEU A 17 -2.16 7.34 -7.01
N ASP A 18 -2.12 7.25 -8.34
CA ASP A 18 -3.20 7.73 -9.20
C ASP A 18 -4.50 6.97 -8.96
N PHE A 19 -4.42 5.65 -8.81
CA PHE A 19 -5.57 4.83 -8.44
C PHE A 19 -6.15 5.25 -7.09
N ALA A 20 -5.30 5.39 -6.07
CA ALA A 20 -5.71 5.78 -4.72
C ALA A 20 -6.38 7.17 -4.66
N ARG A 21 -5.86 8.14 -5.43
CA ARG A 21 -6.43 9.50 -5.49
C ARG A 21 -7.79 9.56 -6.18
N ARG A 22 -8.04 8.66 -7.14
CA ARG A 22 -9.33 8.56 -7.85
C ARG A 22 -10.40 7.80 -7.05
N TRP A 23 -10.00 7.02 -6.05
CA TRP A 23 -10.93 6.28 -5.20
C TRP A 23 -11.76 7.25 -4.34
N ASP A 24 -13.07 7.31 -4.62
CA ASP A 24 -14.04 8.20 -3.97
C ASP A 24 -14.35 7.85 -2.50
N ARG A 25 -13.84 6.70 -2.02
CA ARG A 25 -14.05 6.16 -0.67
C ARG A 25 -15.52 5.88 -0.33
N ALA A 26 -16.40 5.74 -1.33
CA ALA A 26 -17.79 5.31 -1.13
C ALA A 26 -17.90 3.83 -0.71
N ARG A 27 -16.89 3.03 -1.02
CA ARG A 27 -16.74 1.63 -0.59
C ARG A 27 -15.31 1.33 -0.15
N PRO A 28 -15.08 0.37 0.76
CA PRO A 28 -13.73 -0.03 1.19
C PRO A 28 -12.84 -0.50 0.03
N LEU A 29 -11.53 -0.23 0.14
CA LEU A 29 -10.50 -0.73 -0.76
C LEU A 29 -9.83 -1.98 -0.16
N VAL A 30 -9.73 -3.06 -0.94
CA VAL A 30 -8.99 -4.27 -0.57
C VAL A 30 -7.62 -4.24 -1.23
N VAL A 31 -6.56 -4.46 -0.44
CA VAL A 31 -5.18 -4.58 -0.92
C VAL A 31 -4.67 -5.98 -0.58
N HIS A 32 -4.22 -6.74 -1.58
CA HIS A 32 -3.69 -8.08 -1.37
C HIS A 32 -2.47 -8.36 -2.25
N CYS A 33 -1.66 -9.33 -1.83
CA CYS A 33 -0.67 -9.97 -2.67
C CYS A 33 -0.73 -11.47 -2.42
N TYR A 34 0.21 -12.25 -2.95
CA TYR A 34 0.17 -13.71 -2.80
C TYR A 34 0.20 -14.16 -1.34
N ALA A 35 1.18 -13.71 -0.55
CA ALA A 35 1.36 -14.10 0.85
C ALA A 35 0.79 -13.09 1.86
N GLY A 36 0.34 -11.91 1.40
CA GLY A 36 -0.15 -10.86 2.29
C GLY A 36 0.93 -10.11 3.11
N ILE A 37 2.22 -10.40 2.91
CA ILE A 37 3.31 -9.89 3.78
C ILE A 37 3.96 -8.60 3.24
N SER A 38 4.50 -8.63 2.01
CA SER A 38 5.40 -7.56 1.53
C SER A 38 4.69 -6.53 0.63
N ARG A 39 4.30 -6.93 -0.59
CA ARG A 39 3.74 -6.01 -1.60
C ARG A 39 2.41 -5.39 -1.19
N SER A 40 1.55 -6.16 -0.52
CA SER A 40 0.28 -5.68 0.02
C SER A 40 0.50 -4.65 1.11
N THR A 41 1.37 -4.94 2.07
CA THR A 41 1.74 -4.02 3.15
C THR A 41 2.35 -2.75 2.62
N ALA A 42 3.33 -2.85 1.71
CA ALA A 42 3.95 -1.69 1.09
C ALA A 42 2.91 -0.82 0.35
N SER A 43 2.00 -1.44 -0.40
CA SER A 43 0.96 -0.72 -1.12
C SER A 43 -0.04 -0.05 -0.18
N ALA A 44 -0.48 -0.75 0.87
CA ALA A 44 -1.40 -0.21 1.88
C ALA A 44 -0.79 0.98 2.62
N TYR A 45 0.49 0.87 3.00
CA TYR A 45 1.24 1.96 3.63
C TYR A 45 1.34 3.18 2.71
N ILE A 46 1.76 2.99 1.45
CA ILE A 46 1.87 4.07 0.46
C ILE A 46 0.53 4.77 0.25
N ILE A 47 -0.56 4.01 0.11
CA ILE A 47 -1.92 4.55 -0.03
C ILE A 47 -2.31 5.37 1.20
N ALA A 48 -2.08 4.84 2.40
CA ALA A 48 -2.43 5.52 3.65
C ALA A 48 -1.67 6.84 3.81
N ALA A 49 -0.36 6.83 3.57
CA ALA A 49 0.48 8.04 3.62
C ALA A 49 0.04 9.08 2.58
N ALA A 50 -0.27 8.65 1.36
CA ALA A 50 -0.72 9.54 0.30
C ALA A 50 -2.10 10.17 0.56
N LEU A 51 -3.02 9.45 1.20
CA LEU A 51 -4.37 9.94 1.50
C LEU A 51 -4.46 10.72 2.82
N ALA A 52 -3.48 10.57 3.71
CA ALA A 52 -3.40 11.26 4.99
C ALA A 52 -2.04 11.96 5.19
N PRO A 53 -1.68 12.94 4.33
CA PRO A 53 -0.35 13.58 4.35
C PRO A 53 -0.04 14.35 5.64
N GLN A 54 -1.04 14.56 6.51
CA GLN A 54 -0.90 15.23 7.79
C GLN A 54 -0.48 14.29 8.93
N ARG A 55 -0.52 12.97 8.70
CA ARG A 55 -0.16 11.95 9.70
C ARG A 55 1.33 11.64 9.65
N CYS A 56 1.87 11.25 10.80
CA CYS A 56 3.24 10.77 10.89
C CYS A 56 3.38 9.41 10.18
N GLU A 57 4.39 9.30 9.32
CA GLU A 57 4.72 8.08 8.58
C GLU A 57 5.02 6.88 9.51
N VAL A 58 5.77 7.12 10.59
CA VAL A 58 6.10 6.06 11.57
C VAL A 58 4.83 5.54 12.25
N GLU A 59 3.94 6.44 12.66
CA GLU A 59 2.67 6.09 13.31
C GLU A 59 1.75 5.31 12.37
N LEU A 60 1.73 5.65 11.07
CA LEU A 60 1.02 4.88 10.06
C LEU A 60 1.58 3.46 9.90
N ALA A 61 2.91 3.31 9.89
CA ALA A 61 3.55 2.01 9.79
C ALA A 61 3.27 1.13 11.01
N GLU A 62 3.29 1.71 12.22
CA GLU A 62 2.94 1.03 13.47
C GLU A 62 1.48 0.61 13.49
N THR A 63 0.57 1.51 13.10
CA THR A 63 -0.86 1.21 12.98
C THR A 63 -1.10 0.04 12.01
N LEU A 64 -0.43 0.05 10.84
CA LEU A 64 -0.58 -1.00 9.86
C LEU A 64 -0.11 -2.37 10.40
N ARG A 65 1.03 -2.41 11.09
CA ARG A 65 1.56 -3.62 11.75
C ARG A 65 0.65 -4.12 12.87
N ALA A 66 0.05 -3.22 13.64
CA ALA A 66 -0.90 -3.59 14.68
C ALA A 66 -2.18 -4.24 14.09
N LEU A 67 -2.67 -3.73 12.96
CA LEU A 67 -3.86 -4.25 12.28
C LEU A 67 -3.59 -5.50 11.44
N SER A 68 -2.34 -5.69 10.99
CA SER A 68 -1.89 -6.85 10.22
C SER A 68 -0.56 -7.33 10.78
N PRO A 69 -0.53 -8.23 11.78
CA PRO A 69 0.70 -8.67 12.43
C PRO A 69 1.71 -9.39 11.51
N THR A 70 1.26 -9.84 10.33
CA THR A 70 2.11 -10.45 9.31
C THR A 70 2.78 -9.42 8.39
N ALA A 71 2.50 -8.13 8.57
CA ALA A 71 3.03 -7.00 7.81
C ALA A 71 4.41 -6.53 8.29
#